data_AF-A0A4U9V2F0-F1
#
_entry.id   AF-A0A4U9V2F0-F1
#
_cell.length_a   1.000
_cell.length_b   1.000
_cell.length_c   1.000
_cell.angle_alpha   90.00
_cell.angle_beta   90.00
_cell.angle_gamma   90.00
#
_symmetry.space_group_name_H-M   'P 1'
#
loop_
_entity.id
_entity.type
_entity.pdbx_description
1 polymer ?
#
loop_
_entity_poly.entity_id
_entity_poly.type
_entity_poly.pdbx_seq_one_letter_code
_entity_poly.pdbx_strand_id
1 'polypeptide(L)'
;MYRTPCVNLPQRYVDKWQQQYGHAPASQELYGVASPCIVENRDDTVLWLPQPFTPTASLEKVEQALELQLQPDIHIFYTQQYAGDMSAEFGEHPLTLLQVWSEDDFIRLQENLIGHLVTQKTP
;
A
#
# COMPACT_ATOMS: atom_id res chain seq x y z
N MET A 1 13.76 -2.40 -21.94
CA MET A 1 12.97 -3.06 -20.88
C MET A 1 12.21 -1.95 -20.17
N TYR A 2 10.95 -1.69 -20.56
CA TYR A 2 10.19 -0.58 -20.00
C TYR A 2 9.80 -0.94 -18.57
N ARG A 3 10.38 -0.25 -17.59
CA ARG A 3 9.87 -0.26 -16.21
C ARG A 3 8.49 0.37 -16.26
N THR A 4 7.44 -0.43 -16.31
CA THR A 4 6.09 0.09 -16.06
C THR A 4 6.11 0.66 -14.64
N PRO A 5 5.84 1.95 -14.44
CA PRO A 5 5.85 2.53 -13.10
C PRO A 5 4.85 1.78 -12.21
N CYS A 6 5.24 1.46 -10.98
CA CYS A 6 4.35 0.86 -9.97
C CYS A 6 3.10 1.71 -9.69
N VAL A 7 3.12 2.95 -10.17
CA VAL A 7 2.09 3.98 -10.13
C VAL A 7 0.68 3.51 -10.50
N ASN A 8 0.56 2.57 -11.43
CA ASN A 8 -0.76 2.15 -11.93
C ASN A 8 -1.21 0.80 -11.32
N LEU A 9 -0.55 0.30 -10.27
CA LEU A 9 -0.91 -1.00 -9.71
C LEU A 9 -2.33 -1.02 -9.10
N PRO A 10 -2.73 -0.05 -8.26
CA PRO A 10 -4.04 -0.15 -7.62
C PRO A 10 -5.20 0.11 -8.58
N GLN A 11 -5.02 0.99 -9.58
CA GLN A 11 -6.05 1.15 -10.61
C GLN A 11 -6.23 -0.13 -11.44
N ARG A 12 -5.14 -0.77 -11.87
CA ARG A 12 -5.22 -2.08 -12.56
C ARG A 12 -5.86 -3.17 -11.72
N TYR A 13 -5.64 -3.14 -10.40
CA TYR A 13 -6.26 -4.08 -9.48
C TYR A 13 -7.77 -3.85 -9.38
N VAL A 14 -8.19 -2.59 -9.21
CA VAL A 14 -9.61 -2.19 -9.22
C VAL A 14 -10.29 -2.63 -10.51
N ASP A 15 -9.69 -2.33 -11.67
CA ASP A 15 -10.28 -2.66 -12.98
C ASP A 15 -10.49 -4.18 -13.13
N LYS A 16 -9.48 -4.97 -12.78
CA LYS A 16 -9.56 -6.44 -12.81
C LYS A 16 -10.62 -6.97 -11.85
N TRP A 17 -10.65 -6.46 -10.62
CA TRP A 17 -11.63 -6.88 -9.62
C TRP A 17 -13.05 -6.57 -10.07
N GLN A 18 -13.27 -5.36 -10.59
CA GLN A 18 -14.56 -4.94 -11.08
C GLN A 18 -15.02 -5.79 -12.27
N GLN A 19 -14.11 -6.15 -13.18
CA GLN A 19 -14.43 -7.06 -14.28
C GLN A 19 -14.84 -8.46 -13.79
N GLN A 20 -14.23 -8.96 -12.72
CA GLN A 20 -14.47 -10.31 -12.21
C GLN A 20 -15.69 -10.41 -11.29
N TYR A 21 -15.91 -9.42 -10.42
CA TYR A 21 -16.90 -9.47 -9.35
C TYR A 21 -18.01 -8.42 -9.48
N GLY A 22 -17.87 -7.45 -10.39
CA GLY A 22 -18.91 -6.44 -10.67
C GLY A 22 -18.98 -5.30 -9.66
N HIS A 23 -18.05 -5.20 -8.71
CA HIS A 23 -17.99 -4.15 -7.69
C HIS A 23 -16.54 -3.74 -7.39
N ALA A 24 -16.34 -2.71 -6.54
CA ALA A 24 -15.02 -2.30 -6.08
C ALA A 24 -14.36 -3.38 -5.20
N PRO A 25 -13.02 -3.42 -5.10
CA PRO A 25 -12.32 -4.34 -4.21
C PRO A 25 -12.91 -4.38 -2.80
N ALA A 26 -13.16 -5.59 -2.30
CA ALA A 26 -13.69 -5.82 -0.96
C ALA A 26 -12.61 -6.42 -0.06
N SER A 27 -12.48 -5.91 1.16
CA SER A 27 -11.55 -6.42 2.17
C SER A 27 -12.25 -6.61 3.51
N GLN A 28 -12.12 -7.79 4.10
CA GLN A 28 -12.53 -8.05 5.47
C GLN A 28 -11.49 -7.56 6.48
N GLU A 29 -10.21 -7.63 6.14
CA GLU A 29 -9.09 -7.26 7.02
C GLU A 29 -9.06 -5.76 7.32
N LEU A 30 -9.54 -4.93 6.39
CA LEU A 30 -9.62 -3.48 6.53
C LEU A 30 -10.94 -3.01 7.13
N TYR A 31 -11.87 -3.92 7.41
CA TYR A 31 -13.16 -3.57 7.99
C TYR A 31 -12.99 -2.96 9.39
N GLY A 32 -13.63 -1.81 9.62
CA GLY A 32 -13.51 -1.06 10.87
C GLY A 32 -12.23 -0.22 11.00
N VAL A 33 -11.30 -0.27 10.04
CA VAL A 33 -10.11 0.58 10.01
C VAL A 33 -10.39 1.83 9.17
N ALA A 34 -10.37 3.00 9.79
CA ALA A 34 -10.71 4.26 9.12
C ALA A 34 -9.73 4.60 7.98
N SER A 35 -10.27 5.02 6.84
CA SER A 35 -9.50 5.44 5.67
C SER A 35 -10.34 6.30 4.72
N PRO A 36 -9.70 7.24 3.98
CA PRO A 36 -10.36 7.93 2.88
C PRO A 36 -10.76 6.99 1.72
N CYS A 37 -10.14 5.81 1.61
CA CYS A 37 -10.39 4.84 0.54
C CYS A 37 -11.75 4.14 0.63
N ILE A 38 -12.41 4.24 1.79
CA ILE A 38 -13.67 3.54 2.05
C ILE A 38 -14.78 4.14 1.19
N VAL A 39 -15.39 3.29 0.36
CA VAL A 39 -16.58 3.64 -0.43
C VAL A 39 -17.84 3.21 0.32
N GLU A 40 -17.86 1.96 0.80
CA GLU A 40 -19.03 1.36 1.44
C GLU A 40 -18.62 0.21 2.35
N ASN A 41 -19.39 -0.03 3.42
CA ASN A 41 -19.27 -1.22 4.27
C ASN A 41 -20.42 -2.20 3.95
N ARG A 42 -20.10 -3.47 3.71
CA ARG A 42 -21.08 -4.55 3.43
C ARG A 42 -20.69 -5.84 4.14
N ASP A 43 -21.58 -6.40 4.94
CA ASP A 43 -21.46 -7.75 5.52
C ASP A 43 -20.04 -8.06 6.05
N ASP A 44 -19.55 -7.21 6.95
CA ASP A 44 -18.21 -7.27 7.57
C ASP A 44 -17.01 -7.08 6.62
N THR A 45 -17.26 -6.55 5.42
CA THR A 45 -16.23 -6.14 4.47
C THR A 45 -16.32 -4.65 4.16
N VAL A 46 -15.20 -4.06 3.77
CA VAL A 46 -15.13 -2.71 3.25
C VAL A 46 -14.82 -2.72 1.76
N LEU A 47 -15.64 -2.04 0.98
CA LEU A 47 -15.41 -1.75 -0.42
C LEU A 47 -14.57 -0.49 -0.51
N TRP A 48 -13.52 -0.51 -1.32
CA TRP A 48 -12.56 0.57 -1.36
C TRP A 48 -12.11 0.94 -2.77
N LEU A 49 -11.74 2.22 -2.92
CA LEU A 49 -11.11 2.76 -4.12
C LEU A 49 -9.89 3.59 -3.71
N PRO A 50 -8.83 3.60 -4.53
CA PRO A 50 -7.63 4.36 -4.22
C PRO A 50 -7.93 5.86 -4.12
N GLN A 51 -7.27 6.53 -3.19
CA GLN A 51 -7.40 7.98 -2.98
C GLN A 51 -6.05 8.67 -3.08
N PRO A 52 -5.99 9.94 -3.51
CA PRO A 52 -4.75 10.70 -3.55
C PRO A 52 -4.06 10.72 -2.18
N PHE A 53 -2.74 10.56 -2.18
CA PHE A 53 -1.94 10.77 -0.98
C PHE A 53 -1.83 12.28 -0.75
N THR A 54 -2.40 12.75 0.36
CA THR A 54 -2.48 14.17 0.70
C THR A 54 -1.29 14.72 1.49
N PRO A 55 -0.55 13.95 2.31
CA PRO A 55 0.59 14.48 3.02
C PRO A 55 1.72 14.86 2.06
N THR A 56 2.49 15.90 2.39
CA THR A 56 3.83 16.16 1.80
C THR A 56 4.86 15.11 2.24
N ALA A 57 4.42 14.00 2.84
CA ALA A 57 5.27 13.07 3.55
C ALA A 57 6.00 12.14 2.58
N SER A 58 7.28 11.91 2.87
CA SER A 58 8.18 10.97 2.21
C SER A 58 8.71 9.96 3.23
N LEU A 59 9.48 8.98 2.78
CA LEU A 59 10.17 8.03 3.68
C LEU A 59 11.50 8.58 4.21
N GLU A 60 11.74 9.89 4.12
CA GLU A 60 12.96 10.54 4.63
C GLU A 60 13.21 10.25 6.12
N LYS A 61 12.14 10.15 6.93
CA LYS A 61 12.27 9.78 8.35
C LYS A 61 12.87 8.38 8.54
N VAL A 62 12.53 7.44 7.65
CA VAL A 62 13.08 6.08 7.66
C VAL A 62 14.56 6.11 7.27
N GLU A 63 14.90 6.87 6.23
CA GLU A 63 16.29 7.06 5.79
C GLU A 63 17.17 7.69 6.88
N GLN A 64 16.65 8.73 7.56
CA GLN A 64 17.32 9.39 8.67
C GLN A 64 17.50 8.44 9.87
N ALA A 65 16.46 7.72 10.27
CA ALA A 65 16.52 6.80 11.41
C ALA A 65 17.51 5.64 11.21
N LEU A 66 17.74 5.22 9.97
CA LEU A 66 18.58 4.08 9.62
C LEU A 66 19.94 4.46 9.03
N GLU A 67 20.21 5.76 8.87
CA GLU A 67 21.40 6.31 8.21
C GLU A 67 21.68 5.63 6.85
N LEU A 68 20.65 5.51 6.01
CA LEU A 68 20.74 4.90 4.68
C LEU A 68 19.92 5.67 3.65
N GLN A 69 20.10 5.35 2.37
CA GLN A 69 19.24 5.84 1.30
C GLN A 69 18.37 4.70 0.77
N LEU A 70 17.06 4.92 0.72
CA LEU A 70 16.12 4.01 0.11
C LEU A 70 16.14 4.19 -1.41
N GLN A 71 15.74 3.15 -2.14
CA GLN A 71 15.62 3.25 -3.58
C GLN A 71 14.46 4.22 -3.91
N PRO A 72 14.63 5.19 -4.83
CA PRO A 72 13.64 6.26 -5.04
C PRO A 72 12.22 5.79 -5.39
N ASP A 73 12.09 4.64 -6.06
CA ASP A 73 10.78 4.09 -6.44
C ASP A 73 9.99 3.62 -5.20
N ILE A 74 10.65 3.32 -4.07
CA ILE A 74 9.95 2.95 -2.81
C ILE A 74 9.21 4.15 -2.21
N HIS A 75 9.77 5.35 -2.32
CA HIS A 75 9.06 6.57 -1.90
C HIS A 75 7.76 6.69 -2.69
N ILE A 76 7.86 6.63 -4.02
CA ILE A 76 6.69 6.72 -4.92
C ILE A 76 5.69 5.60 -4.62
N PHE A 77 6.16 4.38 -4.39
CA PHE A 77 5.29 3.23 -4.14
C PHE A 77 4.38 3.41 -2.92
N TYR A 78 4.87 4.02 -1.83
CA TYR A 78 4.10 4.22 -0.61
C TYR A 78 3.43 5.60 -0.49
N THR A 79 3.88 6.61 -1.23
CA THR A 79 3.39 8.00 -1.05
C THR A 79 2.61 8.54 -2.25
N GLN A 80 2.28 7.70 -3.23
CA GLN A 80 1.49 8.14 -4.37
C GLN A 80 -0.01 8.20 -4.10
N GLN A 81 -0.51 7.23 -3.37
CA GLN A 81 -1.94 7.09 -3.09
C GLN A 81 -2.17 6.24 -1.86
N TYR A 82 -3.30 6.46 -1.22
CA TYR A 82 -3.86 5.51 -0.29
C TYR A 82 -4.55 4.39 -1.06
N ALA A 83 -4.38 3.16 -0.61
CA ALA A 83 -5.00 1.97 -1.18
C ALA A 83 -5.03 0.84 -0.13
N GLY A 84 -5.93 -0.11 -0.32
CA GLY A 84 -5.89 -1.36 0.43
C GLY A 84 -4.82 -2.30 -0.12
N ASP A 85 -4.44 -3.29 0.68
CA ASP A 85 -3.52 -4.34 0.27
C ASP A 85 -4.09 -5.14 -0.91
N MET A 86 -3.21 -5.54 -1.83
CA MET A 86 -3.60 -6.19 -3.08
C MET A 86 -2.92 -7.55 -3.22
N SER A 87 -3.72 -8.58 -3.44
CA SER A 87 -3.19 -9.89 -3.83
C SER A 87 -2.70 -9.86 -5.27
N ALA A 88 -1.49 -10.35 -5.50
CA ALA A 88 -0.85 -10.40 -6.82
C ALA A 88 -0.05 -11.70 -7.00
N GLU A 89 0.37 -11.96 -8.23
CA GLU A 89 1.21 -13.11 -8.58
C GLU A 89 2.45 -12.62 -9.34
N PHE A 90 3.60 -13.15 -8.96
CA PHE A 90 4.86 -12.97 -9.68
C PHE A 90 5.36 -14.31 -10.22
N GLY A 91 5.01 -14.59 -11.47
CA GLY A 91 5.10 -15.95 -12.03
C GLY A 91 4.18 -16.88 -11.23
N GLU A 92 4.74 -17.95 -10.68
CA GLU A 92 4.00 -18.92 -9.83
C GLU A 92 3.98 -18.52 -8.35
N HIS A 93 4.50 -17.35 -7.97
CA HIS A 93 4.60 -16.94 -6.56
C HIS A 93 3.45 -15.98 -6.20
N PRO A 94 2.49 -16.42 -5.37
CA PRO A 94 1.49 -15.51 -4.81
C PRO A 94 2.15 -14.57 -3.81
N LEU A 95 1.78 -13.31 -3.83
CA LEU A 95 2.28 -12.28 -2.92
C LEU A 95 1.20 -11.25 -2.63
N THR A 96 1.35 -10.55 -1.50
CA THR A 96 0.52 -9.40 -1.16
C THR A 96 1.34 -8.14 -1.32
N LEU A 97 0.86 -7.22 -2.13
CA LEU A 97 1.40 -5.87 -2.25
C LEU A 97 0.82 -5.03 -1.11
N LEU A 98 1.66 -4.74 -0.11
CA LEU A 98 1.29 -3.88 1.00
C LEU A 98 1.17 -2.43 0.52
N GLN A 99 0.09 -1.77 0.91
CA GLN A 99 -0.21 -0.37 0.59
C GLN A 99 -0.44 0.46 1.84
N VAL A 100 -0.54 1.77 1.67
CA VAL A 100 -0.84 2.69 2.77
C VAL A 100 -2.34 2.90 2.82
N TRP A 101 -2.97 2.47 3.91
CA TRP A 101 -4.42 2.56 4.02
C TRP A 101 -4.90 3.96 4.40
N SER A 102 -4.16 4.65 5.27
CA SER A 102 -4.49 5.97 5.79
C SER A 102 -3.23 6.69 6.30
N GLU A 103 -3.37 7.93 6.76
CA GLU A 103 -2.26 8.68 7.35
C GLU A 103 -1.69 8.00 8.61
N ASP A 104 -2.56 7.49 9.48
CA ASP A 104 -2.15 6.75 10.69
C ASP A 104 -1.41 5.46 10.32
N ASP A 105 -1.87 4.78 9.27
CA ASP A 105 -1.22 3.58 8.75
C ASP A 105 0.16 3.89 8.15
N PHE A 106 0.32 5.05 7.51
CA PHE A 106 1.62 5.49 6.99
C PHE A 106 2.68 5.66 8.09
N ILE A 107 2.27 6.12 9.27
CA ILE A 107 3.18 6.24 10.43
C ILE A 107 3.63 4.84 10.87
N ARG A 108 2.69 3.91 11.02
CA ARG A 108 2.98 2.52 11.40
C ARG A 108 3.85 1.81 10.39
N LEU A 109 3.62 2.04 9.09
CA LEU A 109 4.44 1.49 8.02
C LEU A 109 5.90 1.91 8.18
N GLN A 110 6.16 3.20 8.45
CA GLN A 110 7.53 3.69 8.66
C GLN A 110 8.20 3.03 9.88
N GLU A 111 7.47 2.90 10.99
CA GLU A 111 7.96 2.21 12.19
C GLU A 111 8.31 0.74 11.90
N ASN A 112 7.45 0.04 11.16
CA ASN A 112 7.68 -1.35 10.75
C ASN A 112 8.90 -1.48 9.83
N LEU A 113 9.06 -0.57 8.86
CA LEU A 113 10.23 -0.54 7.97
C LEU A 113 11.53 -0.34 8.76
N ILE A 114 11.53 0.61 9.71
CA ILE A 114 12.68 0.84 10.60
C ILE A 114 12.99 -0.43 11.40
N GLY A 115 11.98 -1.01 12.05
CA GLY A 115 12.14 -2.23 12.86
C GLY A 115 12.73 -3.39 12.07
N HIS A 116 12.17 -3.70 10.89
CA HIS A 116 12.66 -4.78 10.04
C HIS A 116 14.11 -4.58 9.58
N LEU A 117 14.49 -3.35 9.22
CA LEU A 117 15.83 -3.06 8.74
C LEU A 117 16.87 -3.03 9.88
N VAL A 118 16.49 -2.59 11.09
CA VAL A 118 17.35 -2.67 12.28
C VAL A 118 17.67 -4.13 12.62
N THR A 119 16.68 -5.02 12.61
CA THR A 119 16.92 -6.45 12.87
C THR A 119 17.85 -7.07 11.83
N GLN A 120 17.78 -6.66 10.56
CA GLN A 120 18.69 -7.15 9.52
C GLN A 120 20.12 -6.60 9.65
N LYS A 121 20.28 -5.37 10.17
CA LYS A 121 21.60 -4.75 10.38
C LYS A 121 22.32 -5.25 11.62
N THR A 122 21.65 -5.92 12.54
CA THR A 122 22.21 -6.35 13.82
C THR A 122 22.47 -7.86 13.78
N PRO A 123 23.72 -8.31 13.55
CA PRO A 123 24.08 -9.73 13.58
C PRO A 123 24.03 -10.32 14.98
#